data_AF-A0A1H6NKC4-F1
#
_entry.id   AF-A0A1H6NKC4-F1
#
_cell.length_a   1.000
_cell.length_b   1.000
_cell.length_c   1.000
_cell.angle_alpha   90.00
_cell.angle_beta   90.00
_cell.angle_gamma   90.00
#
_symmetry.space_group_name_H-M   'P 1'
#
loop_
_entity.id
_entity.type
_entity.pdbx_description
1 polymer ?
#
loop_
_entity_poly.entity_id
_entity_poly.type
_entity_poly.pdbx_seq_one_letter_code
_entity_poly.pdbx_strand_id
1 'polypeptide(L)'
;MNLPYHTTFAPIGEIVARQILPRLRHAQKLPSCISCIGIASYDESDDVGGFDRTLVIGQCQSPEEAMTIASQRVGRGDFRVGQGDALRFRPRVMVIQDKELGLVLAGEVRAGIVLWQHLAASDAEARRIVTEASRLRGMAFTASERGDAVSARDLRHRANLLEARLVDPFWRETTADLVRLPQAA
;
A
#
# COMPACT_ATOMS: atom_id res chain seq x y z
N MET A 1 -34.18 -22.43 -54.76
CA MET A 1 -34.39 -22.72 -53.33
C MET A 1 -33.08 -22.37 -52.62
N ASN A 2 -32.97 -21.17 -52.05
CA ASN A 2 -31.73 -20.67 -51.43
C ASN A 2 -31.73 -21.06 -49.95
N LEU A 3 -30.77 -21.87 -49.54
CA LEU A 3 -30.50 -22.14 -48.12
C LEU A 3 -29.77 -20.93 -47.51
N PRO A 4 -30.16 -20.47 -46.30
CA PRO A 4 -29.50 -19.36 -45.64
C PRO A 4 -28.10 -19.78 -45.18
N TYR A 5 -27.10 -18.96 -45.53
CA TYR A 5 -25.76 -19.06 -44.98
C TYR A 5 -25.84 -18.74 -43.48
N HIS A 6 -25.87 -19.77 -42.64
CA HIS A 6 -25.57 -19.62 -41.22
C HIS A 6 -24.05 -19.45 -41.07
N THR A 7 -23.59 -18.21 -40.93
CA THR A 7 -22.26 -17.91 -40.42
C THR A 7 -22.21 -18.26 -38.93
N THR A 8 -21.98 -19.54 -38.64
CA THR A 8 -21.91 -20.10 -37.28
C THR A 8 -20.63 -19.69 -36.53
N PHE A 9 -19.66 -19.07 -37.21
CA PHE A 9 -18.39 -18.66 -36.60
C PHE A 9 -18.37 -17.16 -36.31
N ALA A 10 -18.36 -16.81 -35.03
CA ALA A 10 -18.06 -15.45 -34.59
C ALA A 10 -16.62 -15.08 -35.01
N PRO A 11 -16.37 -13.88 -35.54
CA PRO A 11 -15.02 -13.42 -35.85
C PRO A 11 -14.14 -13.48 -34.60
N ILE A 12 -12.87 -13.88 -34.76
CA ILE A 12 -11.89 -13.91 -33.65
C ILE A 12 -11.86 -12.57 -32.90
N GLY A 13 -11.94 -11.44 -33.62
CA GLY A 13 -11.98 -10.12 -33.01
C GLY A 13 -13.18 -9.92 -32.06
N GLU A 14 -14.36 -10.48 -32.39
CA GLU A 14 -15.54 -10.39 -31.53
C GLU A 14 -15.42 -11.30 -30.30
N ILE A 15 -14.87 -12.50 -30.45
CA ILE A 15 -14.58 -13.42 -29.34
C ILE A 15 -13.57 -12.78 -28.39
N VAL A 16 -12.47 -12.24 -28.93
CA VAL A 16 -11.45 -11.53 -28.15
C VAL A 16 -12.07 -10.34 -27.43
N ALA A 17 -12.82 -9.48 -28.11
CA ALA A 17 -13.37 -8.26 -27.52
C ALA A 17 -14.45 -8.52 -26.46
N ARG A 18 -15.37 -9.47 -26.70
CA ARG A 18 -16.55 -9.66 -25.84
C ARG A 18 -16.36 -10.70 -24.76
N GLN A 19 -15.45 -11.67 -24.96
CA GLN A 19 -15.32 -12.81 -24.06
C GLN A 19 -13.95 -12.85 -23.36
N ILE A 20 -12.87 -12.57 -24.09
CA ILE A 20 -11.51 -12.71 -23.57
C ILE A 20 -11.03 -11.42 -22.87
N LEU A 21 -11.14 -10.26 -23.52
CA LEU A 21 -10.67 -8.98 -22.97
C LEU A 21 -11.32 -8.62 -21.63
N PRO A 22 -12.64 -8.80 -21.40
CA PRO A 22 -13.23 -8.54 -20.09
C PRO A 22 -12.65 -9.46 -19.02
N ARG A 23 -12.45 -10.75 -19.33
CA ARG A 23 -11.83 -11.71 -18.40
C ARG A 23 -10.38 -11.37 -18.11
N LEU A 24 -9.60 -10.96 -19.13
CA LEU A 24 -8.23 -10.50 -18.95
C LEU A 24 -8.16 -9.22 -18.12
N ARG A 25 -9.08 -8.26 -18.31
CA ARG A 25 -9.18 -7.06 -17.47
C ARG A 25 -9.51 -7.39 -16.02
N HIS A 26 -10.40 -8.35 -15.77
CA HIS A 26 -10.71 -8.81 -14.41
C HIS A 26 -9.57 -9.63 -13.80
N ALA A 27 -8.81 -10.36 -14.63
CA ALA A 27 -7.62 -11.09 -14.22
C ALA A 27 -6.43 -10.15 -13.94
N GLN A 28 -6.41 -8.96 -14.54
CA GLN A 28 -5.37 -7.97 -14.33
C GLN A 28 -5.24 -7.67 -12.83
N LYS A 29 -4.01 -7.78 -12.32
CA LYS A 29 -3.69 -7.25 -11.00
C LYS A 29 -3.70 -5.73 -11.13
N LEU A 30 -4.56 -5.09 -10.35
CA LEU A 30 -4.66 -3.65 -10.21
C LEU A 30 -4.42 -3.33 -8.74
N PRO A 31 -3.84 -2.16 -8.40
CA PRO A 31 -3.89 -1.67 -7.04
C PRO A 31 -5.35 -1.64 -6.64
N SER A 32 -5.66 -2.19 -5.47
CA SER A 32 -7.01 -2.23 -4.96
C SER A 32 -7.15 -1.25 -3.82
N CYS A 33 -6.16 -1.19 -2.91
CA CYS A 33 -6.33 -0.57 -1.61
C CYS A 33 -5.23 0.45 -1.31
N ILE A 34 -5.65 1.63 -0.85
CA ILE A 34 -4.78 2.63 -0.25
C ILE A 34 -5.05 2.61 1.25
N SER A 35 -4.02 2.40 2.05
CA SER A 35 -4.12 2.45 3.51
C SER A 35 -2.98 3.25 4.12
N CYS A 36 -3.16 3.67 5.37
CA CYS A 36 -2.15 4.35 6.14
C CYS A 36 -2.01 3.71 7.51
N ILE A 37 -0.78 3.39 7.88
CA ILE A 37 -0.39 2.97 9.22
C ILE A 37 0.06 4.22 9.97
N GLY A 38 -0.47 4.43 11.16
CA GLY A 38 -0.15 5.58 12.00
C GLY A 38 -0.50 5.35 13.46
N ILE A 39 -0.40 6.41 14.25
CA ILE A 39 -0.71 6.38 15.68
C ILE A 39 -2.00 7.16 15.89
N ALA A 40 -2.97 6.54 16.54
CA ALA A 40 -4.16 7.22 17.03
C ALA A 40 -3.96 7.63 18.50
N SER A 41 -4.36 8.84 18.87
CA SER A 41 -4.29 9.37 20.24
C SER A 41 -5.47 10.29 20.55
N TYR A 42 -5.83 10.39 21.83
CA TYR A 42 -6.86 11.32 22.32
C TYR A 42 -6.29 12.72 22.68
N ASP A 43 -4.98 12.83 22.88
CA ASP A 43 -4.27 14.07 23.19
C ASP A 43 -3.22 14.40 22.12
N GLU A 44 -2.90 15.68 21.97
CA GLU A 44 -1.86 16.21 21.08
C GLU A 44 -0.44 15.96 21.59
N SER A 45 -0.25 15.82 22.90
CA SER A 45 1.08 15.91 23.50
C SER A 45 1.74 14.60 23.89
N ASP A 46 0.98 13.53 24.17
CA ASP A 46 1.57 12.36 24.82
C ASP A 46 1.65 11.11 23.93
N ASP A 47 2.88 10.70 23.63
CA ASP A 47 3.13 9.42 22.98
C ASP A 47 2.69 8.27 23.90
N VAL A 48 2.61 8.44 25.22
CA VAL A 48 2.32 7.38 26.19
C VAL A 48 0.92 6.76 26.02
N GLY A 49 -0.07 7.51 25.52
CA GLY A 49 -1.44 7.03 25.31
C GLY A 49 -1.77 6.59 23.87
N GLY A 50 -0.82 6.72 22.94
CA GLY A 50 -1.05 6.43 21.51
C GLY A 50 -1.02 4.94 21.18
N PHE A 51 -1.82 4.51 20.21
CA PHE A 51 -1.84 3.13 19.72
C PHE A 51 -1.78 3.04 18.20
N ASP A 52 -1.14 1.98 17.70
CA ASP A 52 -1.02 1.75 16.26
C ASP A 52 -2.41 1.48 15.64
N ARG A 53 -2.69 2.13 14.51
CA ARG A 53 -3.89 1.89 13.70
C ARG A 53 -3.57 1.92 12.21
N THR A 54 -4.27 1.06 11.49
CA THR A 54 -4.31 1.08 10.03
C THR A 54 -5.67 1.62 9.58
N LEU A 55 -5.65 2.66 8.74
CA LEU A 55 -6.85 3.26 8.16
C LEU A 55 -6.89 2.94 6.67
N VAL A 56 -8.03 2.47 6.18
CA VAL A 56 -8.28 2.36 4.74
C VAL A 56 -8.71 3.74 4.24
N ILE A 57 -7.95 4.28 3.29
CA ILE A 57 -8.14 5.62 2.71
C ILE A 57 -9.12 5.58 1.54
N GLY A 58 -9.08 4.49 0.78
CA GLY A 58 -9.90 4.30 -0.40
C GLY A 58 -9.42 3.13 -1.25
N GLN A 59 -9.99 3.05 -2.45
CA GLN A 59 -9.58 2.12 -3.50
C GLN A 59 -9.13 2.93 -4.72
N CYS A 60 -8.36 2.31 -5.61
CA CYS A 60 -7.88 2.92 -6.85
C CYS A 60 -7.86 1.88 -7.96
N GLN A 61 -7.61 2.29 -9.21
CA GLN A 61 -7.48 1.36 -10.33
C GLN A 61 -6.11 1.45 -11.01
N SER A 62 -5.25 2.39 -10.58
CA SER A 62 -3.88 2.55 -11.08
C SER A 62 -2.92 2.97 -9.98
N PRO A 63 -1.63 2.59 -10.05
CA PRO A 63 -0.64 2.98 -9.05
C PRO A 63 -0.41 4.49 -8.98
N GLU A 64 -0.45 5.18 -10.13
CA GLU A 64 -0.27 6.63 -10.28
C GLU A 64 -1.38 7.40 -9.54
N GLU A 65 -2.63 6.97 -9.76
CA GLU A 65 -3.79 7.51 -9.05
C GLU A 65 -3.64 7.25 -7.53
N ALA A 66 -3.19 6.05 -7.15
CA ALA A 66 -2.97 5.70 -5.76
C ALA A 66 -1.95 6.60 -5.08
N MET A 67 -0.83 6.89 -5.75
CA MET A 67 0.21 7.82 -5.28
C MET A 67 -0.32 9.24 -5.14
N THR A 68 -1.14 9.69 -6.10
CA THR A 68 -1.76 11.01 -6.09
C THR A 68 -2.73 11.16 -4.91
N ILE A 69 -3.63 10.20 -4.73
CA ILE A 69 -4.57 10.18 -3.61
C ILE A 69 -3.84 10.12 -2.27
N ALA A 70 -2.80 9.27 -2.16
CA ALA A 70 -1.97 9.18 -0.96
C ALA A 70 -1.31 10.52 -0.61
N SER A 71 -0.69 11.18 -1.60
CA SER A 71 0.00 12.45 -1.41
C SER A 71 -0.97 13.57 -1.04
N GLN A 72 -2.14 13.64 -1.71
CA GLN A 72 -3.19 14.61 -1.36
C GLN A 72 -3.75 14.38 0.04
N ARG A 73 -3.96 13.12 0.43
CA ARG A 73 -4.47 12.78 1.76
C ARG A 73 -3.50 13.20 2.85
N VAL A 74 -2.21 12.91 2.65
CA VAL A 74 -1.16 13.29 3.59
C VAL A 74 -1.00 14.81 3.66
N GLY A 75 -0.96 15.49 2.51
CA GLY A 75 -0.83 16.96 2.46
C GLY A 75 -2.00 17.71 3.08
N ARG A 76 -3.22 17.17 3.02
CA ARG A 76 -4.41 17.73 3.67
C ARG A 76 -4.51 17.38 5.17
N GLY A 77 -3.82 16.34 5.63
CA GLY A 77 -3.92 15.85 7.00
C GLY A 77 -5.30 15.28 7.38
N ASP A 78 -6.17 14.97 6.41
CA ASP A 78 -7.56 14.52 6.65
C ASP A 78 -7.62 13.02 6.94
N PHE A 79 -7.14 12.63 8.11
CA PHE A 79 -7.20 11.24 8.61
C PHE A 79 -8.24 11.12 9.71
N ARG A 80 -9.36 10.44 9.40
CA ARG A 80 -10.44 10.20 10.36
C ARG A 80 -10.31 8.82 11.01
N VAL A 81 -10.24 8.80 12.35
CA VAL A 81 -10.24 7.56 13.14
C VAL A 81 -11.64 7.37 13.73
N GLY A 82 -12.56 6.84 12.91
CA GLY A 82 -13.95 6.61 13.31
C GLY A 82 -14.87 7.79 13.04
N GLN A 83 -16.01 7.84 13.74
CA GLN A 83 -17.13 8.76 13.47
C GLN A 83 -17.06 10.08 14.24
N GLY A 84 -16.04 10.32 15.07
CA GLY A 84 -15.90 11.54 15.88
C GLY A 84 -14.49 12.12 15.86
N ASP A 85 -14.38 13.41 16.21
CA ASP A 85 -13.12 14.19 16.14
C ASP A 85 -12.21 14.02 17.37
N ALA A 86 -12.59 13.16 18.33
CA ALA A 86 -11.84 12.99 19.57
C ALA A 86 -10.50 12.27 19.41
N LEU A 87 -10.31 11.52 18.32
CA LEU A 87 -9.08 10.79 18.02
C LEU A 87 -8.31 11.49 16.90
N ARG A 88 -7.13 11.99 17.23
CA ARG A 88 -6.16 12.45 16.22
C ARG A 88 -5.40 11.26 15.67
N PHE A 89 -4.97 11.37 14.41
CA PHE A 89 -4.16 10.37 13.74
C PHE A 89 -2.88 10.99 13.21
N ARG A 90 -1.76 10.44 13.66
CA ARG A 90 -0.43 10.77 13.15
C ARG A 90 -0.02 9.73 12.11
N PRO A 91 -0.14 10.02 10.80
CA PRO A 91 0.25 9.08 9.75
C PRO A 91 1.76 8.82 9.81
N ARG A 92 2.18 7.56 9.60
CA ARG A 92 3.60 7.17 9.59
C ARG A 92 4.02 6.47 8.30
N VAL A 93 3.17 5.61 7.74
CA VAL A 93 3.48 4.83 6.53
C VAL A 93 2.25 4.78 5.65
N MET A 94 2.39 5.16 4.39
CA MET A 94 1.40 4.92 3.33
C MET A 94 1.67 3.57 2.68
N VAL A 95 0.61 2.80 2.45
CA VAL A 95 0.68 1.45 1.88
C VAL A 95 -0.35 1.32 0.77
N ILE A 96 0.10 0.92 -0.43
CA ILE A 96 -0.72 0.62 -1.59
C ILE A 96 -0.60 -0.88 -1.88
N GLN A 97 -1.74 -1.57 -1.93
CA GLN A 97 -1.81 -3.01 -2.16
C GLN A 97 -2.72 -3.35 -3.33
N ASP A 98 -2.43 -4.44 -4.04
CA ASP A 98 -3.32 -5.03 -5.02
C ASP A 98 -4.48 -5.79 -4.36
N LYS A 99 -5.38 -6.36 -5.16
CA LYS A 99 -6.55 -7.11 -4.67
C LYS A 99 -6.21 -8.41 -3.92
N GLU A 100 -4.99 -8.91 -4.09
CA GLU A 100 -4.46 -10.10 -3.44
C GLU A 100 -3.58 -9.75 -2.23
N LEU A 101 -3.63 -8.49 -1.76
CA LEU A 101 -2.80 -7.94 -0.69
C LEU A 101 -1.31 -7.86 -1.01
N GLY A 102 -0.93 -8.08 -2.28
CA GLY A 102 0.42 -7.89 -2.77
C GLY A 102 0.83 -6.42 -2.65
N LEU A 103 2.01 -6.17 -2.08
CA LEU A 103 2.50 -4.80 -1.91
C LEU A 103 2.85 -4.22 -3.28
N VAL A 104 2.16 -3.16 -3.68
CA VAL A 104 2.47 -2.39 -4.89
C VAL A 104 3.56 -1.38 -4.58
N LEU A 105 3.32 -0.56 -3.55
CA LEU A 105 4.22 0.52 -3.14
C LEU A 105 3.94 0.92 -1.69
N ALA A 106 4.97 1.31 -0.95
CA ALA A 106 4.82 1.91 0.37
C ALA A 106 5.84 3.02 0.59
N GLY A 107 5.49 3.97 1.44
CA GLY A 107 6.26 5.18 1.68
C GLY A 107 6.14 5.67 3.11
N GLU A 108 7.19 6.30 3.60
CA GLU A 108 7.17 6.96 4.91
C GLU A 108 6.47 8.31 4.81
N VAL A 109 5.65 8.65 5.80
CA VAL A 109 5.07 9.99 5.91
C VAL A 109 5.97 10.85 6.77
N ARG A 110 6.55 11.90 6.18
CA ARG A 110 7.35 12.91 6.89
C ARG A 110 6.94 14.29 6.44
N ALA A 111 6.77 15.23 7.37
CA ALA A 111 6.50 16.64 7.07
C ALA A 111 5.37 16.87 6.04
N GLY A 112 4.28 16.09 6.10
CA GLY A 112 3.15 16.24 5.19
C GLY A 112 3.39 15.75 3.75
N ILE A 113 4.45 14.99 3.51
CA ILE A 113 4.74 14.35 2.22
C ILE A 113 4.98 12.85 2.38
N VAL A 114 4.81 12.10 1.28
CA VAL A 114 5.09 10.66 1.22
C VAL A 114 6.46 10.43 0.57
N LEU A 115 7.39 9.89 1.33
CA LEU A 115 8.70 9.46 0.88
C LEU A 115 8.63 7.98 0.49
N TRP A 116 8.36 7.73 -0.79
CA TRP A 116 8.28 6.37 -1.35
C TRP A 116 9.60 5.63 -1.21
N GLN A 117 9.52 4.38 -0.74
CA GLN A 117 10.71 3.60 -0.44
C GLN A 117 11.30 2.97 -1.71
N HIS A 118 12.63 2.94 -1.78
CA HIS A 118 13.32 2.22 -2.85
C HIS A 118 13.17 0.71 -2.67
N LEU A 119 12.83 0.02 -3.75
CA LEU A 119 12.67 -1.43 -3.76
C LEU A 119 13.97 -2.13 -3.34
N ALA A 120 13.84 -3.34 -2.79
CA ALA A 120 15.00 -4.21 -2.63
C ALA A 120 15.63 -4.51 -4.00
N ALA A 121 16.93 -4.26 -4.15
CA ALA A 121 17.65 -4.39 -5.41
C ALA A 121 17.93 -5.85 -5.79
N SER A 122 17.80 -6.78 -4.84
CA SER A 122 18.05 -8.21 -5.05
C SER A 122 17.30 -9.09 -4.04
N ASP A 123 17.15 -10.37 -4.37
CA ASP A 123 16.58 -11.35 -3.44
C ASP A 123 17.42 -11.53 -2.17
N ALA A 124 18.75 -11.37 -2.28
CA ALA A 124 19.63 -11.40 -1.12
C ALA A 124 19.35 -10.23 -0.16
N GLU A 125 19.09 -9.05 -0.71
CA GLU A 125 18.65 -7.90 0.08
C GLU A 125 17.26 -8.11 0.66
N ALA A 126 16.31 -8.63 -0.12
CA ALA A 126 14.96 -8.93 0.34
C ALA A 126 14.98 -9.89 1.54
N ARG A 127 15.81 -10.94 1.50
CA ARG A 127 15.99 -11.87 2.63
C ARG A 127 16.56 -11.17 3.86
N ARG A 128 17.57 -10.29 3.71
CA ARG A 128 18.12 -9.51 4.83
C ARG A 128 17.06 -8.59 5.45
N ILE A 129 16.25 -7.94 4.62
CA ILE A 129 15.14 -7.10 5.06
C ILE A 129 14.14 -7.91 5.88
N VAL A 130 13.72 -9.09 5.40
CA VAL A 130 12.80 -9.97 6.14
C VAL A 130 13.38 -10.37 7.49
N THR A 131 14.65 -10.79 7.54
CA THR A 131 15.33 -11.16 8.78
C THR A 131 15.37 -10.00 9.78
N GLU A 132 15.75 -8.80 9.32
CA GLU A 132 15.87 -7.64 10.20
C GLU A 132 14.50 -7.12 10.67
N ALA A 133 13.50 -7.06 9.79
CA ALA A 133 12.14 -6.69 10.16
C ALA A 133 11.55 -7.68 11.18
N SER A 134 11.79 -8.98 10.99
CA SER A 134 11.37 -10.02 11.94
C SER A 134 12.05 -9.85 13.31
N ARG A 135 13.34 -9.54 13.33
CA ARG A 135 14.09 -9.24 14.55
C ARG A 135 13.51 -8.04 15.29
N LEU A 136 13.23 -6.95 14.58
CA LEU A 136 12.60 -5.75 15.15
C LEU A 136 11.23 -6.05 15.73
N ARG A 137 10.41 -6.88 15.06
CA ARG A 137 9.12 -7.32 15.61
C ARG A 137 9.27 -8.16 16.88
N GLY A 138 10.25 -9.05 16.93
CA GLY A 138 10.58 -9.79 18.16
C GLY A 138 10.93 -8.86 19.32
N MET A 139 11.77 -7.86 19.07
CA MET A 139 12.10 -6.84 20.07
C MET A 139 10.86 -6.01 20.48
N ALA A 140 9.99 -5.67 19.53
CA ALA A 140 8.77 -4.92 19.80
C ALA A 140 7.80 -5.71 20.69
N PHE A 141 7.72 -7.03 20.46
CA PHE A 141 6.95 -7.95 21.30
C PHE A 141 7.48 -7.93 22.73
N THR A 142 8.79 -8.14 22.92
CA THR A 142 9.39 -8.11 24.26
C THR A 142 9.27 -6.74 24.95
N ALA A 143 9.36 -5.63 24.20
CA ALA A 143 9.12 -4.30 24.74
C ALA A 143 7.67 -4.14 25.24
N SER A 144 6.69 -4.68 24.50
CA SER A 144 5.28 -4.67 24.88
C SER A 144 5.04 -5.46 26.16
N GLU A 145 5.66 -6.64 26.31
CA GLU A 145 5.56 -7.46 27.53
C GLU A 145 6.10 -6.75 28.78
N ARG A 146 7.07 -5.84 28.60
CA ARG A 146 7.62 -5.00 29.68
C ARG A 146 6.80 -3.72 29.93
N GLY A 147 5.70 -3.51 29.21
CA GLY A 147 4.87 -2.31 29.32
C GLY A 147 5.44 -1.08 28.59
N ASP A 148 6.53 -1.23 27.81
CA ASP A 148 7.11 -0.13 27.04
C ASP A 148 6.44 -0.02 25.65
N ALA A 149 5.24 0.56 25.66
CA ALA A 149 4.42 0.73 24.47
C ALA A 149 5.03 1.69 23.44
N VAL A 150 5.84 2.67 23.87
CA VAL A 150 6.50 3.64 22.98
C VAL A 150 7.58 2.93 22.17
N SER A 151 8.52 2.26 22.84
CA SER A 151 9.58 1.52 22.15
C SER A 151 9.01 0.41 21.26
N ALA A 152 7.97 -0.28 21.72
CA ALA A 152 7.30 -1.30 20.90
C ALA A 152 6.76 -0.73 19.58
N ARG A 153 6.09 0.43 19.61
CA ARG A 153 5.56 1.09 18.40
C ARG A 153 6.68 1.54 17.47
N ASP A 154 7.76 2.11 17.99
CA ASP A 154 8.88 2.55 17.17
C ASP A 154 9.62 1.39 16.51
N LEU A 155 9.77 0.27 17.21
CA LEU A 155 10.32 -0.95 16.64
C LEU A 155 9.41 -1.53 15.53
N ARG A 156 8.08 -1.53 15.71
CA ARG A 156 7.14 -1.93 14.65
C ARG A 156 7.19 -0.98 13.45
N HIS A 157 7.26 0.32 13.69
CA HIS A 157 7.37 1.30 12.62
C HIS A 157 8.65 1.09 11.78
N ARG A 158 9.79 0.89 12.43
CA ARG A 158 11.06 0.57 11.73
C ARG A 158 10.96 -0.72 10.93
N ALA A 159 10.29 -1.75 11.46
CA ALA A 159 10.03 -2.99 10.72
C ALA A 159 9.16 -2.72 9.48
N ASN A 160 8.09 -1.94 9.62
CA ASN A 160 7.21 -1.58 8.50
C ASN A 160 7.96 -0.79 7.41
N LEU A 161 8.89 0.10 7.77
CA LEU A 161 9.71 0.82 6.79
C LEU A 161 10.67 -0.07 6.02
N LEU A 162 11.23 -1.09 6.68
CA LEU A 162 12.04 -2.10 5.99
C LEU A 162 11.19 -2.91 4.99
N GLU A 163 10.01 -3.35 5.41
CA GLU A 163 9.13 -4.15 4.58
C GLU A 163 8.43 -3.37 3.47
N ALA A 164 8.30 -2.05 3.62
CA ALA A 164 7.82 -1.17 2.55
C ALA A 164 8.66 -1.27 1.26
N ARG A 165 9.86 -1.83 1.35
CA ARG A 165 10.79 -2.08 0.23
C ARG A 165 10.56 -3.43 -0.46
N LEU A 166 9.76 -4.32 0.14
CA LEU A 166 9.47 -5.68 -0.35
C LEU A 166 8.27 -5.70 -1.29
N VAL A 167 8.35 -4.91 -2.37
CA VAL A 167 7.33 -4.87 -3.41
C VAL A 167 7.13 -6.28 -4.00
N ASP A 168 5.87 -6.66 -4.14
CA ASP A 168 5.47 -7.94 -4.72
C ASP A 168 6.12 -8.10 -6.11
N PRO A 169 6.65 -9.28 -6.45
CA PRO A 169 7.36 -9.50 -7.70
C PRO A 169 6.63 -9.01 -8.96
N PHE A 170 5.30 -9.11 -9.00
CA PHE A 170 4.49 -8.65 -10.12
C PHE A 170 4.61 -7.13 -10.35
N TRP A 171 4.75 -6.35 -9.28
CA TRP A 171 4.72 -4.89 -9.31
C TRP A 171 6.10 -4.24 -9.42
N ARG A 172 7.20 -4.99 -9.29
CA ARG A 172 8.55 -4.41 -9.15
C ARG A 172 8.96 -3.49 -10.30
N GLU A 173 8.70 -3.90 -11.54
CA GLU A 173 9.04 -3.11 -12.73
C GLU A 173 8.23 -1.81 -12.77
N THR A 174 6.89 -1.92 -12.68
CA THR A 174 5.98 -0.78 -12.65
C THR A 174 6.34 0.21 -11.53
N THR A 175 6.58 -0.28 -10.32
CA THR A 175 6.93 0.56 -9.17
C THR A 175 8.31 1.21 -9.34
N ALA A 176 9.29 0.50 -9.91
CA ALA A 176 10.60 1.09 -10.19
C ALA A 176 10.50 2.26 -11.17
N ASP A 177 9.64 2.17 -12.18
CA ASP A 177 9.40 3.25 -13.14
C ASP A 177 8.66 4.43 -12.47
N LEU A 178 7.64 4.15 -11.66
CA LEU A 178 6.86 5.17 -10.95
C LEU A 178 7.71 6.01 -9.99
N VAL A 179 8.59 5.38 -9.23
CA VAL A 179 9.45 6.07 -8.26
C VAL A 179 10.55 6.88 -8.96
N ARG A 180 10.85 6.59 -10.23
CA ARG A 180 11.80 7.36 -11.05
C ARG A 180 11.17 8.58 -11.71
N LEU A 181 9.85 8.61 -11.88
CA LEU A 181 9.18 9.75 -12.48
C LEU A 181 9.26 10.96 -11.52
N PRO A 182 9.65 12.15 -12.02
CA PRO A 182 9.55 13.36 -11.20
C PRO A 182 8.08 13.56 -10.82
N GLN A 183 7.79 13.60 -9.52
CA GLN A 183 6.45 13.89 -9.04
C GLN A 183 6.12 15.33 -9.44
N ALA A 184 5.19 15.48 -10.39
CA ALA A 184 4.65 16.80 -10.73
C ALA A 184 3.95 17.36 -9.48
N ALA A 185 4.51 18.44 -8.94
CA ALA A 185 4.01 19.17 -7.78
C ALA A 185 2.70 19.89 -8.08
#